data_AF-A0A150FYY3-F1
#
_entry.id   AF-A0A150FYY3-F1
#
_cell.length_a   1.000
_cell.length_b   1.000
_cell.length_c   1.000
_cell.angle_alpha   90.00
_cell.angle_beta   90.00
_cell.angle_gamma   90.00
#
_symmetry.space_group_name_H-M   'P 1'
#
loop_
_entity.id
_entity.type
_entity.pdbx_description
1 polymer ?
#
loop_
_entity_poly.entity_id
_entity_poly.type
_entity_poly.pdbx_seq_one_letter_code
_entity_poly.pdbx_strand_id
1 'polypeptide(L)'
;MHYSVTETVHHLLEIINAYETAMESRPTANRSTSNGAAAAAEDLGPVLAAVLDPLTEMCERSAEALTPDAPSRVDEVAAIDPSAHRIYLINCLAAVWAVLQHRAAASARARQVLDSIEAHTAALVGGEVGRLLARCGLAELVERLRLYQQPPADAQDAASEGFAGGAPANDAALALPRLAEALRSFFVLVSSPDALPEFHSIQVPRLRADAVSRVCRSLLECYELVYNVVEDPRSGYLEQGGASAIKHTPAQVRTILGVI
;
A
#
# COMPACT_ATOMS: atom_id res chain seq x y z
N MET A 1 23.03 4.33 9.51
CA MET A 1 21.70 4.33 10.18
C MET A 1 21.03 2.96 10.19
N HIS A 2 21.11 2.17 9.12
CA HIS A 2 20.71 0.74 9.14
C HIS A 2 21.38 -0.02 10.32
N TYR A 3 22.63 0.33 10.64
CA TYR A 3 23.38 -0.14 11.81
C TYR A 3 22.69 0.08 13.17
N SER A 4 22.03 1.23 13.41
CA SER A 4 21.42 1.50 14.73
C SER A 4 20.11 0.72 14.90
N VAL A 5 19.36 0.51 13.82
CA VAL A 5 18.18 -0.35 13.84
C VAL A 5 18.60 -1.80 14.12
N THR A 6 19.62 -2.31 13.44
CA THR A 6 20.13 -3.66 13.68
C THR A 6 20.68 -3.85 15.10
N GLU A 7 21.40 -2.87 15.63
CA GLU A 7 21.97 -2.92 16.98
C GLU A 7 20.87 -2.83 18.06
N THR A 8 19.88 -1.96 17.89
CA THR A 8 18.73 -1.87 18.81
C THR A 8 17.91 -3.15 18.78
N VAL A 9 17.69 -3.73 17.60
CA VAL A 9 17.01 -5.02 17.43
C VAL A 9 17.80 -6.17 18.10
N HIS A 10 19.13 -6.12 18.08
CA HIS A 10 19.97 -7.09 18.78
C HIS A 10 19.82 -6.99 20.31
N HIS A 11 19.88 -5.78 20.87
CA HIS A 11 19.64 -5.58 22.31
C HIS A 11 18.22 -5.99 22.71
N LEU A 12 17.22 -5.77 21.83
CA LEU A 12 15.85 -6.21 22.07
C LEU A 12 15.74 -7.73 22.17
N LEU A 13 16.48 -8.48 21.34
CA LEU A 13 16.57 -9.95 21.43
C LEU A 13 17.13 -10.40 22.78
N GLU A 14 18.17 -9.73 23.29
CA GLU A 14 18.77 -10.05 24.59
C GLU A 14 17.76 -9.85 25.73
N ILE A 15 17.02 -8.73 25.71
CA ILE A 15 15.99 -8.43 26.71
C ILE A 15 14.88 -9.49 26.69
N ILE A 16 14.40 -9.86 25.50
CA ILE A 16 13.36 -10.87 25.35
C ILE A 16 13.86 -12.24 25.84
N ASN A 17 15.07 -12.64 25.45
CA ASN A 17 15.66 -13.91 25.90
C ASN A 17 15.83 -13.96 27.43
N ALA A 18 16.31 -12.87 28.03
CA ALA A 18 16.47 -12.78 29.48
C ALA A 18 15.11 -12.88 30.20
N TYR A 19 14.08 -12.23 29.68
CA TYR A 19 12.73 -12.30 30.22
C TYR A 19 12.12 -13.71 30.11
N GLU A 20 12.23 -14.35 28.95
CA GLU A 20 11.72 -15.72 28.74
C GLU A 20 12.43 -16.71 29.67
N THR A 21 13.76 -16.61 29.82
CA THR A 21 14.55 -17.44 30.76
C THR A 21 14.12 -17.21 32.22
N ALA A 22 13.84 -15.96 32.62
CA ALA A 22 13.38 -15.62 33.96
C ALA A 22 11.95 -16.15 34.23
N MET A 23 11.09 -16.18 33.23
CA MET A 23 9.73 -16.72 33.34
C MET A 23 9.70 -18.25 33.38
N GLU A 24 10.62 -18.91 32.67
CA GLU A 24 10.77 -20.37 32.70
C GLU A 24 11.33 -20.88 34.05
N SER A 25 12.18 -20.09 34.71
CA SER A 25 12.81 -20.42 35.99
C SER A 25 11.93 -20.14 37.23
N ARG A 26 10.74 -19.55 37.06
CA ARG A 26 9.83 -19.20 38.17
C ARG A 26 9.11 -20.45 38.71
N PRO A 27 9.24 -20.80 40.00
CA PRO A 27 8.71 -22.05 40.54
C PRO A 27 7.17 -22.12 40.49
N THR A 28 6.67 -23.30 40.14
CA THR A 28 5.31 -23.69 39.73
C THR A 28 4.19 -23.51 40.76
N ALA A 29 4.37 -22.75 41.84
CA ALA A 29 3.40 -22.66 42.93
C ALA A 29 2.09 -21.93 42.57
N ASN A 30 1.99 -21.26 41.42
CA ASN A 30 0.81 -20.45 41.07
C ASN A 30 0.32 -20.62 39.62
N ARG A 31 0.66 -21.72 38.93
CA ARG A 31 0.16 -22.00 37.58
C ARG A 31 -1.29 -22.50 37.62
N SER A 32 -2.24 -21.58 37.75
CA SER A 32 -3.58 -21.80 37.22
C SER A 32 -3.49 -21.83 35.68
N THR A 33 -3.65 -23.03 35.14
CA THR A 33 -3.54 -23.40 33.73
C THR A 33 -4.59 -22.68 32.89
N SER A 34 -4.19 -21.59 32.22
CA SER A 34 -4.76 -21.05 30.95
C SER A 34 -4.23 -19.63 30.64
N ASN A 35 -3.68 -18.88 31.61
CA ASN A 35 -3.35 -17.46 31.47
C ASN A 35 -1.84 -17.10 31.38
N GLY A 36 -0.92 -18.06 31.35
CA GLY A 36 0.52 -17.78 31.49
C GLY A 36 1.14 -16.93 30.37
N ALA A 37 0.71 -17.13 29.12
CA ALA A 37 1.20 -16.34 27.97
C ALA A 37 0.59 -14.93 27.93
N ALA A 38 -0.66 -14.78 28.38
CA ALA A 38 -1.34 -13.49 28.45
C ALA A 38 -0.74 -12.61 29.56
N ALA A 39 -0.50 -13.19 30.75
CA ALA A 39 0.16 -12.48 31.85
C ALA A 39 1.60 -12.08 31.52
N ALA A 40 2.34 -12.92 30.79
CA ALA A 40 3.69 -12.60 30.32
C ALA A 40 3.69 -11.46 29.27
N ALA A 41 2.68 -11.43 28.40
CA ALA A 41 2.51 -10.35 27.42
C ALA A 41 2.09 -9.02 28.09
N GLU A 42 1.32 -9.07 29.17
CA GLU A 42 0.94 -7.87 29.95
C GLU A 42 2.13 -7.22 30.66
N ASP A 43 3.05 -8.00 31.23
CA ASP A 43 4.23 -7.48 31.93
C ASP A 43 5.33 -6.99 30.96
N LEU A 44 5.52 -7.66 29.82
CA LEU A 44 6.57 -7.33 28.86
C LEU A 44 6.14 -6.21 27.87
N GLY A 45 4.84 -6.04 27.65
CA GLY A 45 4.28 -5.05 26.74
C GLY A 45 4.80 -3.62 26.96
N PRO A 46 4.76 -3.07 28.19
CA PRO A 46 5.30 -1.73 28.48
C PRO A 46 6.80 -1.60 28.22
N VAL A 47 7.58 -2.66 28.47
CA VAL A 47 9.03 -2.67 28.21
C VAL A 47 9.30 -2.65 26.71
N LEU A 48 8.57 -3.47 25.94
CA LEU A 48 8.69 -3.47 24.48
C LEU A 48 8.26 -2.13 23.88
N ALA A 49 7.19 -1.51 24.39
CA ALA A 49 6.76 -0.18 23.96
C ALA A 49 7.85 0.88 24.25
N ALA A 50 8.40 0.88 25.47
CA ALA A 50 9.44 1.83 25.88
C ALA A 50 10.73 1.77 25.02
N VAL A 51 11.03 0.61 24.42
CA VAL A 51 12.19 0.48 23.51
C VAL A 51 11.82 0.69 22.04
N LEU A 52 10.67 0.17 21.61
CA LEU A 52 10.28 0.19 20.21
C LEU A 52 9.64 1.51 19.78
N ASP A 53 8.92 2.21 20.65
CA ASP A 53 8.31 3.50 20.30
C ASP A 53 9.38 4.55 19.95
N PRO A 54 10.46 4.75 20.75
CA PRO A 54 11.54 5.66 20.36
C PRO A 54 12.29 5.21 19.10
N LEU A 55 12.41 3.90 18.87
CA LEU A 55 13.03 3.37 17.66
C LEU A 55 12.18 3.69 16.42
N THR A 56 10.86 3.53 16.52
CA THR A 56 9.93 3.90 15.45
C THR A 56 9.96 5.40 15.19
N GLU A 57 9.92 6.23 16.23
CA GLU A 57 10.03 7.70 16.09
C GLU A 57 11.35 8.10 15.43
N MET A 58 12.47 7.47 15.85
CA MET A 58 13.77 7.70 15.22
C MET A 58 13.75 7.31 13.74
N CYS A 59 13.13 6.18 13.38
CA CYS A 59 13.00 5.77 11.98
C CYS A 59 12.16 6.77 11.18
N GLU A 60 11.04 7.25 11.73
CA GLU A 60 10.19 8.26 11.08
C GLU A 60 10.95 9.56 10.84
N ARG A 61 11.59 10.12 11.87
CA ARG A 61 12.40 11.33 11.75
C ARG A 61 13.57 11.18 10.79
N SER A 62 14.16 9.99 10.73
CA SER A 62 15.24 9.68 9.79
C SER A 62 14.74 9.62 8.35
N ALA A 63 13.51 9.14 8.16
CA ALA A 63 12.88 9.04 6.87
C ALA A 63 12.43 10.42 6.34
N GLU A 64 12.15 11.40 7.21
CA GLU A 64 11.79 12.78 6.79
C GLU A 64 12.81 13.39 5.82
N ALA A 65 14.10 13.10 5.99
CA ALA A 65 15.16 13.56 5.08
C ALA A 65 15.02 13.00 3.64
N LEU A 66 14.24 11.94 3.45
CA LEU A 66 13.91 11.33 2.17
C LEU A 66 12.61 11.88 1.57
N THR A 67 12.00 12.90 2.19
CA THR A 67 10.87 13.61 1.58
C THR A 67 11.39 14.66 0.60
N PRO A 68 10.74 14.83 -0.58
CA PRO A 68 11.18 15.80 -1.58
C PRO A 68 11.30 17.23 -1.04
N ASP A 69 10.40 17.62 -0.13
CA ASP A 69 10.24 18.96 0.44
C ASP A 69 10.98 19.16 1.79
N ALA A 70 11.88 18.25 2.16
CA ALA A 70 12.52 18.30 3.47
C ALA A 70 13.37 19.58 3.68
N PRO A 71 13.14 20.37 4.75
CA PRO A 71 13.84 21.64 4.99
C PRO A 71 15.33 21.47 5.30
N SER A 72 15.76 20.25 5.63
CA SER A 72 17.16 19.89 5.87
C SER A 72 17.97 19.67 4.58
N ARG A 73 17.36 19.78 3.39
CA ARG A 73 18.06 19.57 2.12
C ARG A 73 18.87 20.79 1.72
N VAL A 74 20.15 20.54 1.46
CA VAL A 74 21.11 21.54 0.96
C VAL A 74 21.32 21.40 -0.56
N ASP A 75 20.94 20.25 -1.15
CA ASP A 75 21.11 19.93 -2.57
C ASP A 75 19.78 20.03 -3.34
N GLU A 76 19.63 21.09 -4.15
CA GLU A 76 18.46 21.32 -5.02
C GLU A 76 18.39 20.36 -6.23
N VAL A 77 19.49 19.67 -6.58
CA VAL A 77 19.67 19.02 -7.89
C VAL A 77 19.33 17.52 -7.91
N ALA A 78 19.43 16.81 -6.79
CA ALA A 78 19.13 15.37 -6.75
C ALA A 78 17.62 15.15 -6.50
N ALA A 79 16.87 14.72 -7.52
CA ALA A 79 15.49 14.28 -7.31
C ALA A 79 15.49 13.01 -6.43
N ILE A 80 15.04 13.13 -5.18
CA ILE A 80 14.86 11.96 -4.31
C ILE A 80 13.69 11.16 -4.87
N ASP A 81 13.88 9.84 -4.97
CA ASP A 81 12.79 8.95 -5.34
C ASP A 81 11.63 9.12 -4.33
N PRO A 82 10.42 9.52 -4.77
CA PRO A 82 9.27 9.70 -3.88
C PRO A 82 8.87 8.43 -3.11
N SER A 83 9.34 7.25 -3.54
CA SER A 83 9.17 5.98 -2.85
C SER A 83 10.19 5.71 -1.75
N ALA A 84 11.33 6.44 -1.72
CA ALA A 84 12.43 6.20 -0.80
C ALA A 84 12.01 6.29 0.67
N HIS A 85 11.20 7.29 1.02
CA HIS A 85 10.64 7.47 2.36
C HIS A 85 9.90 6.21 2.86
N ARG A 86 8.97 5.70 2.05
CA ARG A 86 8.14 4.53 2.43
C ARG A 86 8.96 3.24 2.44
N ILE A 87 9.85 3.05 1.46
CA ILE A 87 10.72 1.87 1.39
C ILE A 87 11.64 1.81 2.62
N TYR A 88 12.18 2.94 3.07
CA TYR A 88 12.99 2.99 4.28
C TYR A 88 12.22 2.50 5.50
N LEU A 89 11.01 3.04 5.74
CA LEU A 89 10.17 2.63 6.87
C LEU A 89 9.80 1.15 6.81
N ILE A 90 9.42 0.64 5.64
CA ILE A 90 9.13 -0.79 5.43
C ILE A 90 10.33 -1.65 5.83
N ASN A 91 11.55 -1.28 5.40
CA ASN A 91 12.76 -2.04 5.72
C ASN A 91 13.07 -2.02 7.22
N CYS A 92 12.97 -0.86 7.87
CA CYS A 92 13.21 -0.72 9.32
C CYS A 92 12.21 -1.54 10.14
N LEU A 93 10.92 -1.42 9.84
CA LEU A 93 9.86 -2.16 10.54
C LEU A 93 9.93 -3.67 10.26
N ALA A 94 10.30 -4.08 9.05
CA ALA A 94 10.49 -5.48 8.73
C ALA A 94 11.65 -6.10 9.53
N ALA A 95 12.74 -5.36 9.76
CA ALA A 95 13.84 -5.80 10.62
C ALA A 95 13.39 -6.00 12.08
N VAL A 96 12.56 -5.07 12.60
CA VAL A 96 11.96 -5.20 13.94
C VAL A 96 11.03 -6.41 14.00
N TRP A 97 10.12 -6.55 13.03
CA TRP A 97 9.15 -7.65 12.99
C TRP A 97 9.83 -9.02 12.92
N ALA A 98 10.91 -9.15 12.16
CA ALA A 98 11.65 -10.40 11.99
C ALA A 98 12.13 -11.01 13.31
N VAL A 99 12.40 -10.15 14.31
CA VAL A 99 12.80 -10.56 15.66
C VAL A 99 11.61 -10.89 16.56
N LEU A 100 10.51 -10.14 16.44
CA LEU A 100 9.35 -10.29 17.32
C LEU A 100 8.45 -11.47 16.93
N GLN A 101 8.36 -11.82 15.64
CA GLN A 101 7.37 -12.74 15.11
C GLN A 101 7.39 -14.16 15.72
N HIS A 102 8.52 -14.60 16.26
CA HIS A 102 8.68 -15.94 16.83
C HIS A 102 8.49 -15.98 18.35
N ARG A 103 8.16 -14.85 18.98
CA ARG A 103 8.11 -14.69 20.43
C ARG A 103 6.66 -14.51 20.88
N ALA A 104 6.13 -15.51 21.59
CA ALA A 104 4.74 -15.49 22.05
C ALA A 104 4.44 -14.25 22.93
N ALA A 105 5.40 -13.88 23.80
CA ALA A 105 5.29 -12.72 24.69
C ALA A 105 5.26 -11.37 23.95
N ALA A 106 5.75 -11.32 22.71
CA ALA A 106 5.76 -10.11 21.89
C ALA A 106 4.71 -10.11 20.76
N SER A 107 3.81 -11.11 20.73
CA SER A 107 2.86 -11.32 19.63
C SER A 107 1.98 -10.12 19.33
N ALA A 108 1.45 -9.44 20.36
CA ALA A 108 0.64 -8.24 20.19
C ALA A 108 1.44 -7.10 19.51
N ARG A 109 2.69 -6.91 19.91
CA ARG A 109 3.56 -5.87 19.33
C ARG A 109 4.03 -6.24 17.93
N ALA A 110 4.36 -7.52 17.69
CA ALA A 110 4.66 -8.04 16.36
C ALA A 110 3.49 -7.77 15.40
N ARG A 111 2.25 -7.92 15.87
CA ARG A 111 1.06 -7.61 15.07
C ARG A 111 0.97 -6.12 14.74
N GLN A 112 1.16 -5.23 15.70
CA GLN A 112 1.16 -3.77 15.46
C GLN A 112 2.23 -3.35 14.43
N VAL A 113 3.43 -3.91 14.52
CA VAL A 113 4.49 -3.64 13.54
C VAL A 113 4.11 -4.15 12.15
N LEU A 114 3.49 -5.33 12.06
CA LEU A 114 3.00 -5.87 10.79
C LEU A 114 1.91 -4.99 10.17
N ASP A 115 0.95 -4.52 10.96
CA ASP A 115 -0.10 -3.61 10.49
C ASP A 115 0.50 -2.27 10.00
N SER A 116 1.59 -1.81 10.61
CA SER A 116 2.34 -0.62 10.16
C SER A 116 3.09 -0.86 8.84
N ILE A 117 3.72 -2.03 8.67
CA ILE A 117 4.35 -2.44 7.40
C ILE A 117 3.30 -2.45 6.29
N GLU A 118 2.12 -3.01 6.56
CA GLU A 118 1.00 -3.07 5.64
C GLU A 118 0.53 -1.66 5.25
N ALA A 119 0.33 -0.76 6.21
CA ALA A 119 -0.07 0.62 5.94
C ALA A 119 0.94 1.37 5.05
N HIS A 120 2.25 1.23 5.32
CA HIS A 120 3.28 1.85 4.48
C HIS A 120 3.39 1.21 3.10
N THR A 121 3.19 -0.11 3.00
CA THR A 121 3.16 -0.82 1.72
C THR A 121 1.96 -0.36 0.87
N ALA A 122 0.78 -0.25 1.47
CA ALA A 122 -0.41 0.28 0.81
C ALA A 122 -0.20 1.73 0.32
N ALA A 123 0.40 2.59 1.14
CA ALA A 123 0.72 3.96 0.75
C ALA A 123 1.75 4.04 -0.39
N LEU A 124 2.79 3.18 -0.36
CA LEU A 124 3.77 3.06 -1.43
C LEU A 124 3.12 2.64 -2.75
N VAL A 125 2.30 1.58 -2.72
CA VAL A 125 1.55 1.06 -3.87
C VAL A 125 0.62 2.15 -4.42
N GLY A 126 -0.18 2.80 -3.57
CA GLY A 126 -1.10 3.85 -3.98
C GLY A 126 -0.39 5.04 -4.63
N GLY A 127 0.79 5.42 -4.08
CA GLY A 127 1.63 6.48 -4.65
C GLY A 127 2.15 6.15 -6.06
N GLU A 128 2.61 4.92 -6.29
CA GLU A 128 3.06 4.50 -7.63
C GLU A 128 1.90 4.38 -8.61
N VAL A 129 0.79 3.76 -8.20
CA VAL A 129 -0.42 3.65 -9.04
C VAL A 129 -0.88 5.03 -9.47
N GLY A 130 -0.98 5.98 -8.53
CA GLY A 130 -1.33 7.37 -8.83
C GLY A 130 -0.40 8.02 -9.84
N ARG A 131 0.93 7.86 -9.70
CA ARG A 131 1.91 8.39 -10.65
C ARG A 131 1.78 7.77 -12.04
N LEU A 132 1.62 6.46 -12.13
CA LEU A 132 1.47 5.76 -13.42
C LEU A 132 0.16 6.15 -14.12
N LEU A 133 -0.94 6.24 -13.38
CA LEU A 133 -2.22 6.72 -13.91
C LEU A 133 -2.15 8.19 -14.34
N ALA A 134 -1.41 9.05 -13.63
CA ALA A 134 -1.22 10.44 -14.01
C ALA A 134 -0.42 10.55 -15.32
N ARG A 135 0.62 9.73 -15.50
CA ARG A 135 1.46 9.70 -16.71
C ARG A 135 0.68 9.33 -17.98
N CYS A 136 -0.40 8.55 -17.86
CA CYS A 136 -1.27 8.18 -18.99
C CYS A 136 -2.60 8.95 -19.03
N GLY A 137 -2.81 9.90 -18.11
CA GLY A 137 -4.03 10.71 -18.05
C GLY A 137 -5.27 10.01 -17.47
N LEU A 138 -5.13 8.79 -16.93
CA LEU A 138 -6.23 8.04 -16.31
C LEU A 138 -6.56 8.49 -14.89
N ALA A 139 -5.62 9.12 -14.17
CA ALA A 139 -5.83 9.45 -12.75
C ALA A 139 -7.08 10.32 -12.54
N GLU A 140 -7.20 11.44 -13.26
CA GLU A 140 -8.37 12.31 -13.13
C GLU A 140 -9.67 11.68 -13.62
N LEU A 141 -9.59 10.83 -14.65
CA LEU A 141 -10.76 10.18 -15.23
C LEU A 141 -11.35 9.17 -14.25
N VAL A 142 -10.50 8.34 -13.62
CA VAL A 142 -10.91 7.36 -12.62
C VAL A 142 -11.55 8.05 -11.41
N GLU A 143 -10.95 9.14 -10.90
CA GLU A 143 -11.51 9.89 -9.78
C GLU A 143 -12.89 10.49 -10.11
N ARG A 144 -13.04 11.13 -11.28
CA ARG A 144 -14.34 11.65 -11.72
C ARG A 144 -15.38 10.53 -11.86
N LEU A 145 -15.01 9.39 -12.47
CA LEU A 145 -15.93 8.27 -12.62
C LEU A 145 -16.38 7.68 -11.28
N ARG A 146 -15.50 7.62 -10.28
CA ARG A 146 -15.86 7.21 -8.92
C ARG A 146 -16.89 8.14 -8.29
N LEU A 147 -16.80 9.45 -8.50
CA LEU A 147 -17.80 10.41 -8.03
C LEU A 147 -19.18 10.17 -8.67
N TYR A 148 -19.21 9.77 -9.95
CA TYR A 148 -20.46 9.40 -10.61
C TYR A 148 -21.04 8.08 -10.08
N GLN A 149 -20.21 7.14 -9.64
CA GLN A 149 -20.62 5.85 -9.08
C GLN A 149 -20.99 5.92 -7.58
N GLN A 150 -20.57 6.97 -6.87
CA GLN A 150 -20.93 7.15 -5.47
C GLN A 150 -22.43 7.43 -5.32
N PRO A 151 -23.16 6.67 -4.49
CA PRO A 151 -24.56 6.98 -4.22
C PRO A 151 -24.68 8.35 -3.52
N PRO A 152 -25.73 9.13 -3.81
CA PRO A 152 -25.95 10.40 -3.12
C PRO A 152 -26.13 10.15 -1.62
N ALA A 153 -25.48 10.98 -0.80
CA ALA A 153 -25.38 10.83 0.66
C ALA A 153 -26.74 10.77 1.39
N ASP A 154 -27.81 11.22 0.74
CA ASP A 154 -29.17 11.32 1.30
C ASP A 154 -30.11 10.17 0.87
N ALA A 155 -29.62 9.18 0.12
CA ALA A 155 -30.43 8.02 -0.32
C ALA A 155 -30.31 6.86 0.68
N GLN A 156 -31.22 6.79 1.64
CA GLN A 156 -31.37 5.63 2.55
C GLN A 156 -31.81 4.34 1.82
N ASP A 157 -32.28 4.43 0.57
CA ASP A 157 -32.65 3.30 -0.28
C ASP A 157 -31.52 3.00 -1.27
N ALA A 158 -30.58 2.16 -0.85
CA ALA A 158 -29.39 1.72 -1.59
C ALA A 158 -29.70 0.73 -2.73
N ALA A 159 -30.61 1.11 -3.65
CA ALA A 159 -30.98 0.29 -4.80
C ALA A 159 -31.03 1.05 -6.14
N SER A 160 -30.66 2.34 -6.16
CA SER A 160 -30.42 3.01 -7.45
C SER A 160 -29.01 2.64 -7.93
N GLU A 161 -28.88 1.48 -8.56
CA GLU A 161 -27.73 1.15 -9.40
C GLU A 161 -27.69 2.14 -10.57
N GLY A 162 -27.04 3.28 -10.39
CA GLY A 162 -27.02 4.32 -11.42
C GLY A 162 -26.08 5.44 -11.05
N PHE A 163 -25.73 6.24 -12.06
CA PHE A 163 -24.80 7.32 -11.88
C PHE A 163 -25.49 8.53 -11.20
N ALA A 164 -24.97 8.95 -10.04
CA ALA A 164 -25.59 9.96 -9.17
C ALA A 164 -25.75 11.37 -9.79
N GLY A 165 -25.05 11.63 -10.90
CA GLY A 165 -25.08 12.90 -11.64
C GLY A 165 -25.64 12.81 -13.07
N GLY A 166 -26.33 11.72 -13.43
CA GLY A 166 -26.74 11.42 -14.80
C GLY A 166 -25.64 10.71 -15.61
N ALA A 167 -25.85 10.55 -16.92
CA ALA A 167 -24.95 9.79 -17.77
C ALA A 167 -23.55 10.44 -17.84
N PRO A 168 -22.46 9.75 -17.45
CA PRO A 168 -21.09 10.30 -17.49
C PRO A 168 -20.69 10.77 -18.90
N ALA A 169 -21.26 10.21 -19.97
CA ALA A 169 -21.01 10.65 -21.34
C ALA A 169 -21.42 12.10 -21.63
N ASN A 170 -22.25 12.73 -20.78
CA ASN A 170 -22.62 14.14 -20.90
C ASN A 170 -21.56 15.09 -20.33
N ASP A 171 -20.61 14.59 -19.53
CA ASP A 171 -19.50 15.40 -19.03
C ASP A 171 -18.40 15.49 -20.10
N ALA A 172 -18.11 16.72 -20.55
CA ALA A 172 -17.05 16.97 -21.52
C ALA A 172 -15.66 16.51 -21.04
N ALA A 173 -15.43 16.46 -19.73
CA ALA A 173 -14.19 15.92 -19.16
C ALA A 173 -14.07 14.40 -19.31
N LEU A 174 -15.19 13.70 -19.45
CA LEU A 174 -15.30 12.24 -19.59
C LEU A 174 -15.64 11.80 -21.03
N ALA A 175 -15.56 12.70 -22.01
CA ALA A 175 -15.88 12.37 -23.41
C ALA A 175 -15.14 11.12 -23.93
N LEU A 176 -15.83 10.27 -24.69
CA LEU A 176 -15.31 8.97 -25.17
C LEU A 176 -13.92 9.04 -25.83
N PRO A 177 -13.59 10.04 -26.67
CA PRO A 177 -12.24 10.15 -27.25
C PRO A 177 -11.13 10.34 -26.20
N ARG A 178 -11.40 11.05 -25.08
CA ARG A 178 -10.42 11.19 -23.98
C ARG A 178 -10.23 9.87 -23.24
N LEU A 179 -11.32 9.14 -22.96
CA LEU A 179 -11.24 7.82 -22.32
C LEU A 179 -10.44 6.85 -23.19
N ALA A 180 -10.75 6.76 -24.48
CA ALA A 180 -10.06 5.89 -25.42
C ALA A 180 -8.56 6.22 -25.54
N GLU A 181 -8.22 7.52 -25.60
CA GLU A 181 -6.82 7.97 -25.68
C GLU A 181 -6.04 7.70 -24.40
N ALA A 182 -6.65 7.89 -23.22
CA ALA A 182 -6.03 7.57 -21.94
C ALA A 182 -5.81 6.06 -21.78
N LEU A 183 -6.78 5.21 -22.15
CA LEU A 183 -6.63 3.75 -22.13
C LEU A 183 -5.57 3.26 -23.14
N ARG A 184 -5.46 3.90 -24.30
CA ARG A 184 -4.40 3.64 -25.28
C ARG A 184 -3.03 4.02 -24.71
N SER A 185 -2.91 5.20 -24.11
CA SER A 185 -1.66 5.68 -23.49
C SER A 185 -1.24 4.79 -22.31
N PHE A 186 -2.21 4.34 -21.50
CA PHE A 186 -1.99 3.37 -20.45
C PHE A 186 -1.43 2.06 -21.00
N PHE A 187 -2.03 1.51 -22.05
CA PHE A 187 -1.56 0.25 -22.65
C PHE A 187 -0.12 0.36 -23.14
N VAL A 188 0.22 1.47 -23.82
CA VAL A 188 1.59 1.75 -24.27
C VAL A 188 2.55 1.84 -23.07
N LEU A 189 2.14 2.52 -21.99
CA LEU A 189 2.94 2.66 -20.78
C LEU A 189 3.23 1.29 -20.15
N VAL A 190 2.21 0.48 -19.86
CA VAL A 190 2.40 -0.81 -19.17
C VAL A 190 3.06 -1.89 -20.04
N SER A 191 3.09 -1.69 -21.36
CA SER A 191 3.83 -2.56 -22.28
C SER A 191 5.34 -2.24 -22.32
N SER A 192 5.76 -1.13 -21.73
CA SER A 192 7.16 -0.74 -21.65
C SER A 192 7.85 -1.48 -20.49
N PRO A 193 9.04 -2.07 -20.72
CA PRO A 193 9.72 -2.90 -19.72
C PRO A 193 10.08 -2.13 -18.44
N ASP A 194 10.36 -0.83 -18.54
CA ASP A 194 10.83 0.00 -17.43
C ASP A 194 9.71 0.82 -16.77
N ALA A 195 8.46 0.63 -17.19
CA ALA A 195 7.35 1.43 -16.67
C ALA A 195 6.85 0.96 -15.31
N LEU A 196 6.92 -0.34 -15.04
CA LEU A 196 6.42 -0.91 -13.78
C LEU A 196 7.50 -0.83 -12.70
N PRO A 197 7.13 -0.50 -11.45
CA PRO A 197 8.10 -0.37 -10.38
C PRO A 197 8.63 -1.76 -9.99
N GLU A 198 9.95 -1.86 -9.81
CA GLU A 198 10.59 -3.11 -9.36
C GLU A 198 10.92 -3.11 -7.86
N PHE A 199 10.83 -1.95 -7.20
CA PHE A 199 11.09 -1.74 -5.78
C PHE A 199 12.35 -2.44 -5.24
N HIS A 200 13.46 -2.39 -5.99
CA HIS A 200 14.71 -3.08 -5.64
C HIS A 200 15.25 -2.76 -4.24
N SER A 201 14.98 -1.55 -3.75
CA SER A 201 15.40 -1.09 -2.43
C SER A 201 14.60 -1.72 -1.27
N ILE A 202 13.48 -2.41 -1.53
CA ILE A 202 12.82 -3.25 -0.52
C ILE A 202 13.68 -4.49 -0.29
N GLN A 203 14.18 -4.62 0.94
CA GLN A 203 15.13 -5.67 1.32
C GLN A 203 14.48 -7.05 1.43
N VAL A 204 13.22 -7.12 1.87
CA VAL A 204 12.48 -8.37 2.02
C VAL A 204 11.88 -8.80 0.68
N PRO A 205 12.34 -9.90 0.04
CA PRO A 205 11.91 -10.27 -1.31
C PRO A 205 10.41 -10.56 -1.43
N ARG A 206 9.81 -11.12 -0.38
CA ARG A 206 8.36 -11.40 -0.34
C ARG A 206 7.52 -10.13 -0.34
N LEU A 207 7.89 -9.13 0.47
CA LEU A 207 7.21 -7.83 0.50
C LEU A 207 7.38 -7.09 -0.83
N ARG A 208 8.55 -7.20 -1.45
CA ARG A 208 8.81 -6.64 -2.78
C ARG A 208 7.88 -7.24 -3.83
N ALA A 209 7.80 -8.57 -3.91
CA ALA A 209 6.93 -9.25 -4.88
C ALA A 209 5.44 -8.93 -4.65
N ASP A 210 5.01 -8.87 -3.39
CA ASP A 210 3.65 -8.48 -3.02
C ASP A 210 3.32 -7.04 -3.43
N ALA A 211 4.20 -6.08 -3.14
CA ALA A 211 4.02 -4.68 -3.54
C ALA A 211 3.88 -4.53 -5.06
N VAL A 212 4.75 -5.19 -5.85
CA VAL A 212 4.65 -5.18 -7.33
C VAL A 212 3.33 -5.78 -7.80
N SER A 213 2.94 -6.94 -7.25
CA SER A 213 1.67 -7.60 -7.59
C SER A 213 0.47 -6.71 -7.30
N ARG A 214 0.48 -5.98 -6.18
CA ARG A 214 -0.59 -5.04 -5.82
C ARG A 214 -0.64 -3.84 -6.76
N VAL A 215 0.50 -3.28 -7.16
CA VAL A 215 0.54 -2.21 -8.19
C VAL A 215 -0.13 -2.71 -9.48
N CYS A 216 0.29 -3.88 -10.00
CA CYS A 216 -0.30 -4.45 -11.21
C CYS A 216 -1.81 -4.68 -11.08
N ARG A 217 -2.27 -5.23 -9.96
CA ARG A 217 -3.70 -5.47 -9.72
C ARG A 217 -4.49 -4.17 -9.67
N SER A 218 -4.03 -3.17 -8.93
CA SER A 218 -4.72 -1.88 -8.83
C SER A 218 -4.73 -1.10 -10.16
N LEU A 219 -3.68 -1.21 -10.98
CA LEU A 219 -3.68 -0.65 -12.33
C LEU A 219 -4.73 -1.34 -13.22
N LEU A 220 -4.84 -2.66 -13.15
CA LEU A 220 -5.86 -3.43 -13.87
C LEU A 220 -7.27 -3.04 -13.41
N GLU A 221 -7.51 -2.94 -12.10
CA GLU A 221 -8.81 -2.51 -11.54
C GLU A 221 -9.22 -1.12 -12.04
N CYS A 222 -8.26 -0.17 -12.14
CA CYS A 222 -8.53 1.15 -12.69
C CYS A 222 -8.87 1.10 -14.19
N TYR A 223 -8.18 0.25 -14.95
CA TYR A 223 -8.49 0.03 -16.36
C TYR A 223 -9.89 -0.57 -16.55
N GLU A 224 -10.20 -1.62 -15.78
CA GLU A 224 -11.50 -2.30 -15.77
C GLU A 224 -12.63 -1.36 -15.38
N LEU A 225 -12.43 -0.49 -14.39
CA LEU A 225 -13.41 0.52 -13.99
C LEU A 225 -13.82 1.39 -15.18
N VAL A 226 -12.85 1.96 -15.90
CA VAL A 226 -13.13 2.83 -17.05
C VAL A 226 -13.77 2.03 -18.19
N TYR A 227 -13.24 0.85 -18.49
CA TYR A 227 -13.74 0.00 -19.57
C TYR A 227 -15.20 -0.44 -19.31
N ASN A 228 -15.52 -0.87 -18.09
CA ASN A 228 -16.87 -1.27 -17.69
C ASN A 228 -17.86 -0.10 -17.74
N VAL A 229 -17.43 1.11 -17.37
CA VAL A 229 -18.28 2.30 -17.53
C VAL A 229 -18.59 2.56 -19.01
N VAL A 230 -17.63 2.38 -19.91
CA VAL A 230 -17.85 2.56 -21.35
C VAL A 230 -18.79 1.50 -21.94
N GLU A 231 -18.81 0.29 -21.38
CA GLU A 231 -19.73 -0.78 -21.77
C GLU A 231 -21.11 -0.71 -21.11
N ASP A 232 -21.26 0.03 -20.00
CA ASP A 232 -22.53 0.15 -19.29
C ASP A 232 -23.57 0.89 -20.16
N PRO A 233 -24.74 0.29 -20.46
CA PRO A 233 -25.80 0.95 -21.21
C PRO A 233 -26.30 2.26 -20.59
N ARG A 234 -26.17 2.43 -19.27
CA ARG A 234 -26.61 3.63 -18.53
C ARG A 234 -25.62 4.79 -18.65
N SER A 235 -24.42 4.53 -19.15
CA SER A 235 -23.33 5.52 -19.20
C SER A 235 -23.48 6.57 -20.31
N GLY A 236 -24.23 6.22 -21.37
CA GLY A 236 -24.40 7.02 -22.59
C GLY A 236 -23.31 6.83 -23.65
N TYR A 237 -22.29 5.99 -23.41
CA TYR A 237 -21.18 5.80 -24.36
C TYR A 237 -21.49 4.85 -25.52
N LEU A 238 -22.46 3.94 -25.38
CA LEU A 238 -22.77 2.94 -26.41
C LEU A 238 -23.19 3.58 -27.73
N GLU A 239 -23.97 4.66 -27.69
CA GLU A 239 -24.40 5.40 -28.89
C GLU A 239 -23.24 6.13 -29.58
N GLN A 240 -22.15 6.38 -28.85
CA GLN A 240 -20.94 7.06 -29.34
C GLN A 240 -19.87 6.07 -29.85
N GLY A 241 -20.17 4.77 -29.85
CA GLY A 241 -19.26 3.69 -30.25
C GLY A 241 -18.83 2.77 -29.11
N GLY A 242 -19.05 3.14 -27.86
CA GLY A 242 -18.77 2.31 -26.68
C GLY A 242 -17.37 1.68 -26.68
N ALA A 243 -17.30 0.39 -26.35
CA ALA A 243 -16.04 -0.35 -26.31
C ALA A 243 -15.36 -0.53 -27.67
N SER A 244 -16.06 -0.34 -28.79
CA SER A 244 -15.44 -0.45 -30.13
C SER A 244 -14.38 0.64 -30.38
N ALA A 245 -14.44 1.76 -29.64
CA ALA A 245 -13.42 2.80 -29.66
C ALA A 245 -12.14 2.40 -28.90
N ILE A 246 -12.20 1.37 -28.05
CA ILE A 246 -11.08 0.91 -27.22
C ILE A 246 -10.42 -0.27 -27.91
N LYS A 247 -9.12 -0.13 -28.23
CA LYS A 247 -8.36 -1.14 -28.98
C LYS A 247 -8.03 -2.40 -28.19
N HIS A 248 -7.90 -2.26 -26.88
CA HIS A 248 -7.41 -3.32 -26.00
C HIS A 248 -8.49 -3.70 -24.98
N THR A 249 -8.60 -4.98 -24.67
CA THR A 249 -9.56 -5.47 -23.68
C THR A 249 -8.89 -5.62 -22.32
N PRO A 250 -9.66 -5.64 -21.22
CA PRO A 250 -9.11 -5.93 -19.89
C PRO A 250 -8.36 -7.26 -19.83
N ALA A 251 -8.78 -8.26 -20.61
CA ALA A 251 -8.08 -9.54 -20.70
C ALA A 251 -6.66 -9.40 -21.28
N GLN A 252 -6.46 -8.56 -22.30
CA GLN A 252 -5.14 -8.29 -22.87
C GLN A 252 -4.25 -7.54 -21.88
N VAL A 253 -4.81 -6.54 -21.17
CA VAL A 253 -4.09 -5.80 -20.13
C VAL A 253 -3.67 -6.72 -18.99
N ARG A 254 -4.57 -7.61 -18.56
CA ARG A 254 -4.29 -8.62 -17.53
C ARG A 254 -3.10 -9.50 -17.90
N THR A 255 -3.02 -9.94 -19.16
CA THR A 255 -1.87 -10.72 -19.66
C THR A 255 -0.56 -9.94 -19.60
N ILE A 256 -0.56 -8.67 -20.00
CA ILE A 256 0.66 -7.84 -19.98
C ILE A 256 1.14 -7.55 -18.56
N LEU A 257 0.22 -7.28 -17.64
CA LEU A 257 0.54 -7.03 -16.24
C LEU A 257 0.88 -8.30 -15.44
N GLY A 258 0.71 -9.49 -16.03
CA GLY A 258 0.98 -10.78 -15.38
C GLY A 258 0.08 -11.06 -14.18
N VAL A 259 -1.13 -10.48 -14.14
CA VAL A 259 -2.11 -10.71 -13.07
C VAL A 259 -2.90 -11.96 -13.41
N ILE A 260 -2.75 -13.03 -12.63
CA ILE A 260 -3.45 -14.33 -12.82
C ILE A 260 -4.55 -14.48 -11.78
#